data_AF-A0A4U8VVH4-F1
#
_entry.id   AF-A0A4U8VVH4-F1
#
_cell.length_a   1.000
_cell.length_b   1.000
_cell.length_c   1.000
_cell.angle_alpha   90.00
_cell.angle_beta   90.00
_cell.angle_gamma   90.00
#
_symmetry.space_group_name_H-M   'P 1'
#
loop_
_entity.id
_entity.type
_entity.pdbx_description
1 polymer ?
#
loop_
_entity_poly.entity_id
_entity_poly.type
_entity_poly.pdbx_seq_one_letter_code
_entity_poly.pdbx_strand_id
1 'polypeptide(L)'
;MSRAIADVPVNRAWVIALAMVIAAHETPLGKSLWHDHPATTPAYLHLLAGAGAGGDYTLDEVEQAAAGDIDDHDIDIGTAA
;
A
#
# COMPACT_ATOMS: atom_id res chain seq x y z
N MET A 1 9.31 -14.80 27.93
CA MET A 1 10.35 -15.25 26.97
C MET A 1 9.69 -15.34 25.59
N SER A 2 9.75 -14.31 24.75
CA SER A 2 9.10 -14.29 23.42
C SER A 2 10.08 -13.90 22.31
N ARG A 3 11.29 -14.48 22.36
CA ARG A 3 12.36 -14.22 21.38
C ARG A 3 12.17 -14.99 20.06
N ALA A 4 11.14 -15.84 19.96
CA ALA A 4 11.03 -16.84 18.90
C ALA A 4 10.35 -16.35 17.61
N ILE A 5 9.59 -15.24 17.63
CA ILE A 5 8.89 -14.75 16.42
C ILE A 5 9.78 -13.78 15.63
N ALA A 6 10.59 -12.97 16.32
CA ALA A 6 11.45 -11.97 15.68
C ALA A 6 12.68 -12.57 14.95
N ASP A 7 13.10 -13.79 15.30
CA ASP A 7 14.28 -14.47 14.77
C ASP A 7 13.96 -15.54 13.70
N VAL A 8 12.70 -15.67 13.26
CA VAL A 8 12.35 -16.65 12.21
C VAL A 8 12.89 -16.17 10.86
N PRO A 9 13.79 -16.91 10.18
CA PRO A 9 14.21 -16.54 8.85
C PRO A 9 12.99 -16.54 7.94
N VAL A 10 12.75 -15.39 7.31
CA VAL A 10 11.64 -15.21 6.39
C VAL A 10 11.75 -16.28 5.31
N ASN A 11 10.83 -17.24 5.32
CA ASN A 11 10.80 -18.28 4.31
C ASN A 11 10.50 -17.61 2.96
N ARG A 12 11.49 -17.65 2.06
CA ARG A 12 11.45 -17.00 0.76
C ARG A 12 10.22 -17.38 -0.08
N ALA A 13 9.67 -18.58 0.10
CA ALA A 13 8.44 -18.99 -0.58
C ALA A 13 7.22 -18.17 -0.13
N TRP A 14 7.15 -17.80 1.16
CA TRP A 14 6.07 -16.96 1.69
C TRP A 14 6.17 -15.51 1.20
N VAL A 15 7.39 -14.98 1.04
CA VAL A 15 7.60 -13.64 0.44
C VAL A 15 7.15 -13.63 -1.00
N ILE A 16 7.52 -14.65 -1.77
CA ILE A 16 7.12 -14.78 -3.18
C ILE A 16 5.60 -14.91 -3.28
N ALA A 17 4.96 -15.73 -2.42
CA ALA A 17 3.52 -15.86 -2.38
C ALA A 17 2.82 -14.53 -2.04
N LEU A 18 3.30 -13.81 -1.03
CA LEU A 18 2.77 -12.50 -0.64
C LEU A 18 2.92 -11.48 -1.79
N ALA A 19 4.09 -11.42 -2.43
CA ALA A 19 4.33 -10.53 -3.56
C ALA A 19 3.40 -10.83 -4.75
N MET A 20 3.12 -12.11 -5.04
CA MET A 20 2.17 -12.47 -6.10
C MET A 20 0.73 -12.07 -5.76
N VAL A 21 0.32 -12.17 -4.49
CA VAL A 21 -1.01 -11.75 -4.03
C VAL A 21 -1.15 -10.22 -4.10
N ILE A 22 -0.13 -9.48 -3.67
CA ILE A 22 -0.05 -8.02 -3.81
C ILE A 22 -0.16 -7.64 -5.29
N ALA A 23 0.67 -8.23 -6.15
CA ALA A 23 0.63 -7.95 -7.58
C ALA A 23 -0.75 -8.25 -8.19
N ALA A 24 -1.41 -9.35 -7.81
CA ALA A 24 -2.74 -9.69 -8.29
C ALA A 24 -3.82 -8.68 -7.84
N HIS A 25 -3.66 -8.09 -6.64
CA HIS A 25 -4.53 -7.03 -6.15
C HIS A 25 -4.25 -5.68 -6.80
N GLU A 26 -2.99 -5.39 -7.18
CA GLU A 26 -2.60 -4.16 -7.87
C GLU A 26 -2.90 -4.18 -9.37
N THR A 27 -2.92 -5.36 -10.01
CA THR A 27 -3.20 -5.50 -11.45
C THR A 27 -4.50 -4.82 -11.90
N PRO A 28 -5.63 -4.90 -11.15
CA PRO A 28 -6.86 -4.18 -11.49
C PRO A 28 -6.88 -2.71 -11.05
N LEU A 29 -5.91 -2.24 -10.26
CA LEU A 29 -5.85 -0.83 -9.86
C LEU A 29 -5.40 -0.01 -11.07
N GLY A 30 -6.35 0.72 -11.65
CA GLY A 30 -6.07 1.65 -12.72
C GLY A 30 -5.24 2.84 -12.23
N LYS A 31 -4.57 3.53 -13.14
CA LYS A 31 -3.87 4.80 -12.82
C LYS A 31 -4.80 5.91 -12.31
N SER A 32 -6.11 5.74 -12.46
CA SER A 32 -7.18 6.61 -11.95
C SER A 32 -7.68 6.20 -10.56
N LEU A 33 -7.00 5.28 -9.87
CA LEU A 33 -7.41 4.77 -8.56
C LEU A 33 -7.71 5.88 -7.54
N TRP A 34 -6.88 6.93 -7.55
CA TRP A 34 -7.01 8.10 -6.70
C TRP A 34 -8.25 8.96 -6.97
N HIS A 35 -8.95 8.70 -8.09
CA HIS A 35 -10.17 9.40 -8.51
C HIS A 35 -11.43 8.52 -8.42
N ASP A 36 -11.29 7.21 -8.63
CA ASP A 36 -12.43 6.28 -8.70
C ASP A 36 -12.77 5.61 -7.34
N HIS A 37 -11.89 5.71 -6.35
CA HIS A 37 -12.03 5.18 -4.97
C HIS A 37 -12.81 3.85 -4.84
N PRO A 38 -12.35 2.74 -5.44
CA PRO A 38 -13.00 1.44 -5.28
C PRO A 38 -13.13 1.07 -3.80
N ALA A 39 -14.28 0.52 -3.40
CA ALA A 39 -14.61 0.29 -1.98
C ALA A 39 -13.60 -0.56 -1.19
N THR A 40 -12.77 -1.37 -1.87
CA THR A 40 -11.74 -2.22 -1.24
C THR A 40 -10.37 -1.54 -1.12
N THR A 41 -10.16 -0.42 -1.80
CA THR A 41 -8.86 0.27 -1.89
C THR A 41 -8.38 0.83 -0.55
N PRO A 42 -9.22 1.51 0.27
CA PRO A 42 -8.76 2.07 1.54
C PRO A 42 -8.22 0.99 2.50
N ALA A 43 -8.97 -0.10 2.67
CA ALA A 43 -8.59 -1.19 3.56
C ALA A 43 -7.27 -1.87 3.13
N TYR A 44 -7.03 -1.95 1.82
CA TYR A 44 -5.79 -2.51 1.28
C TYR A 44 -4.59 -1.57 1.50
N LEU A 45 -4.74 -0.28 1.21
CA LEU A 45 -3.65 0.70 1.39
C LEU A 45 -3.29 0.86 2.87
N HIS A 46 -4.27 0.91 3.77
CA HIS A 46 -4.00 0.94 5.21
C HIS A 46 -3.36 -0.37 5.72
N LEU A 47 -3.68 -1.52 5.12
CA LEU A 47 -2.99 -2.78 5.42
C LEU A 47 -1.52 -2.71 4.99
N LEU A 48 -1.22 -2.19 3.80
CA LEU A 48 0.15 -2.02 3.32
C LEU A 48 0.95 -1.04 4.20
N ALA A 49 0.36 0.11 4.54
CA ALA A 49 0.97 1.08 5.44
C ALA A 49 1.25 0.47 6.82
N GLY A 50 0.30 -0.31 7.35
CA GLY A 50 0.48 -1.03 8.62
C GLY A 50 1.57 -2.09 8.57
N ALA A 51 1.71 -2.82 7.45
CA ALA A 51 2.80 -3.78 7.24
C ALA A 51 4.16 -3.09 7.04
N GLY A 52 4.16 -1.90 6.44
CA GLY A 52 5.33 -1.08 6.17
C GLY A 52 5.80 -0.20 7.34
N ALA A 53 4.99 -0.01 8.38
CA ALA A 53 5.25 0.87 9.51
C ALA A 53 6.53 0.53 10.33
N GLY A 54 7.12 -0.64 10.12
CA GLY A 54 8.43 -1.02 10.67
C GLY A 54 9.63 -0.69 9.77
N GLY A 55 9.40 -0.11 8.59
CA GLY A 55 10.39 0.34 7.63
C GLY A 55 10.04 1.73 7.08
N ASP A 56 10.54 2.05 5.89
CA ASP A 56 10.40 3.39 5.28
C ASP A 56 9.18 3.51 4.35
N TYR A 57 8.18 2.62 4.46
CA TYR A 57 6.97 2.70 3.66
C TYR A 57 5.84 3.36 4.43
N THR A 58 5.32 4.44 3.83
CA THR A 58 4.12 5.17 4.25
C THR A 58 3.35 5.54 3.00
N LEU A 59 2.02 5.72 3.09
CA LEU A 59 1.23 6.15 1.95
C LEU A 59 1.70 7.54 1.46
N ASP A 60 1.96 7.67 0.17
CA ASP A 60 2.15 8.97 -0.48
C ASP A 60 0.82 9.72 -0.68
N GLU A 61 0.84 10.95 -1.20
CA GLU A 61 -0.37 11.77 -1.38
C GLU A 61 -1.39 11.12 -2.33
N VAL A 62 -0.93 10.42 -3.37
CA VAL A 62 -1.81 9.73 -4.33
C VAL A 62 -2.46 8.52 -3.68
N GLU A 63 -1.70 7.77 -2.88
CA GLU A 63 -2.20 6.63 -2.11
C GLU A 63 -3.14 7.09 -0.98
N GLN A 64 -2.87 8.22 -0.33
CA GLN A 64 -3.77 8.81 0.67
C GLN A 64 -5.09 9.26 0.03
N ALA A 65 -5.04 9.88 -1.15
CA ALA A 65 -6.25 10.24 -1.89
C ALA A 65 -7.01 8.98 -2.32
N ALA A 66 -6.33 7.96 -2.86
CA ALA A 66 -6.94 6.66 -3.18
C ALA A 66 -7.57 5.96 -1.97
N ALA A 67 -7.03 6.17 -0.76
CA ALA A 67 -7.60 5.69 0.49
C ALA A 67 -8.78 6.55 0.99
N GLY A 68 -8.99 7.74 0.41
CA GLY A 68 -9.99 8.71 0.84
C GLY A 68 -9.58 9.47 2.10
N ASP A 69 -8.30 9.45 2.46
CA ASP A 69 -7.76 10.16 3.63
C ASP A 69 -7.56 11.65 3.34
N ILE A 70 -7.34 12.02 2.07
CA ILE A 70 -7.27 13.39 1.57
C ILE A 70 -8.14 13.54 0.30
N ASP A 71 -8.53 14.77 -0.02
CA ASP A 71 -9.23 15.11 -1.27
C ASP A 71 -8.25 15.04 -2.45
N ASP A 72 -8.66 14.44 -3.58
CA ASP A 72 -7.79 14.34 -4.75
C ASP A 72 -7.49 15.70 -5.40
N HIS A 73 -8.35 16.69 -5.19
CA HIS A 73 -8.11 18.06 -5.62
C HIS A 73 -7.03 18.80 -4.82
N ASP A 74 -6.62 18.25 -3.67
CA ASP A 74 -5.57 18.81 -2.82
C ASP A 74 -4.17 18.27 -3.17
N ILE A 75 -4.07 17.29 -4.08
CA ILE A 75 -2.78 16.76 -4.55
C ILE A 75 -2.13 17.80 -5.46
N ASP A 76 -0.94 18.30 -5.08
CA ASP A 76 -0.13 19.15 -5.94
C ASP A 76 0.54 18.33 -7.04
N ILE A 77 -0.19 18.09 -8.14
CA ILE A 77 0.38 17.56 -9.38
C ILE A 77 1.07 18.72 -10.11
N GLY A 78 2.07 19.31 -9.45
CA GLY A 78 2.84 20.43 -9.95
C GLY A 78 3.33 20.14 -11.37
N THR A 79 3.04 21.06 -12.29
CA THR A 79 3.62 21.04 -13.62
C THR A 79 5.12 21.22 -13.45
N ALA A 80 5.89 20.15 -13.68
CA ALA A 80 7.35 20.20 -13.61
C ALA A 80 7.86 21.41 -14.42
N ALA A 81 8.47 22.36 -13.72
CA ALA A 81 9.14 23.52 -14.31
C ALA A 81 10.50 23.14 -14.88
#